data_AF-A0A822J1Z3-F1
#
_entry.id   AF-A0A822J1Z3-F1
#
_cell.length_a   1.000
_cell.length_b   1.000
_cell.length_c   1.000
_cell.angle_alpha   90.00
_cell.angle_beta   90.00
_cell.angle_gamma   90.00
#
_symmetry.space_group_name_H-M   'P 1'
#
loop_
_entity.id
_entity.type
_entity.pdbx_description
1 polymer ?
#
loop_
_entity_poly.entity_id
_entity_poly.type
_entity_poly.pdbx_seq_one_letter_code
_entity_poly.pdbx_strand_id
1 'polypeptide(L)' 'MLEDLLIIVSVFIHWEAKDKQKIYDYNYETTKLAIKRAITGEPTVGEALARKDKAKHPFA' A
#
# COMPACT_ATOMS: atom_id res chain seq x y z
N MET A 1 -9.17 -21.26 8.31
CA MET A 1 -7.87 -20.61 8.01
C MET A 1 -8.02 -19.27 7.31
N LEU A 2 -8.69 -19.16 6.14
CA LEU A 2 -9.03 -17.85 5.56
C LEU A 2 -10.17 -17.16 6.30
N GLU A 3 -11.14 -17.96 6.74
CA GLU A 3 -12.34 -17.49 7.46
C GLU A 3 -12.03 -16.90 8.84
N ASP A 4 -10.81 -17.10 9.35
CA ASP A 4 -10.35 -16.61 10.65
C ASP A 4 -9.54 -15.31 10.53
N LEU A 5 -9.39 -14.76 9.32
CA LEU A 5 -8.61 -13.55 9.06
C LEU A 5 -9.52 -12.33 8.93
N LEU A 6 -9.17 -11.26 9.65
CA LEU A 6 -9.75 -9.93 9.48
C LEU A 6 -8.74 -9.03 8.77
N ILE A 7 -9.17 -8.41 7.66
CA ILE A 7 -8.38 -7.38 6.97
C ILE A 7 -9.09 -6.03 7.15
N ILE A 8 -8.38 -5.08 7.74
CA ILE A 8 -8.84 -3.69 7.84
C ILE A 8 -8.15 -2.90 6.74
N VAL A 9 -8.91 -2.38 5.79
CA VAL A 9 -8.40 -1.59 4.66
C VAL A 9 -8.84 -0.15 4.81
N SER A 10 -7.87 0.77 4.81
CA SER A 10 -8.11 2.21 4.69
C SER A 10 -7.65 2.66 3.32
N VAL A 11 -8.54 3.31 2.58
CA VAL A 11 -8.30 3.76 1.21
C VAL A 11 -8.28 5.28 1.18
N PHE A 12 -7.32 5.84 0.43
CA PHE A 12 -7.28 7.26 0.14
C PHE A 12 -7.75 7.53 -1.30
N ILE A 13 -8.74 8.41 -1.45
CA ILE A 13 -9.20 8.92 -2.74
C ILE A 13 -9.23 10.44 -2.64
N HIS A 14 -8.47 11.12 -3.49
CA HIS A 14 -8.50 12.57 -3.57
C HIS A 14 -9.86 13.07 -4.07
N TRP A 15 -10.35 14.20 -3.55
CA TRP A 15 -11.70 14.72 -3.87
C TRP A 15 -11.88 15.08 -5.36
N GLU A 16 -10.79 15.29 -6.12
CA GLU A 16 -10.85 15.56 -7.56
C GLU A 16 -10.77 14.31 -8.44
N ALA A 17 -10.66 13.11 -7.85
CA ALA A 17 -10.57 11.87 -8.62
C ALA A 17 -11.94 11.56 -9.28
N LYS A 18 -11.96 11.53 -10.62
CA LYS A 18 -13.20 11.31 -11.41
C LYS A 18 -13.16 10.05 -12.28
N ASP A 19 -11.97 9.55 -12.60
CA ASP A 19 -11.79 8.35 -13.42
C ASP A 19 -11.98 7.09 -12.57
N LYS A 20 -13.19 6.51 -12.66
CA LYS A 20 -13.57 5.33 -11.87
C LYS A 20 -12.70 4.11 -12.20
N GLN A 21 -12.25 3.97 -13.45
CA GLN A 21 -11.42 2.84 -13.85
C GLN A 21 -10.05 2.94 -13.17
N LYS A 22 -9.42 4.10 -13.23
CA LYS A 22 -8.14 4.32 -12.53
C LYS A 22 -8.26 4.19 -11.02
N ILE A 23 -9.35 4.71 -10.42
CA ILE A 23 -9.60 4.53 -8.99
C ILE A 23 -9.65 3.04 -8.64
N TYR A 24 -10.37 2.23 -9.42
CA TYR A 24 -10.43 0.79 -9.20
C TYR A 24 -9.06 0.13 -9.37
N ASP A 25 -8.40 0.36 -10.51
CA ASP A 25 -7.13 -0.28 -10.86
C ASP A 25 -6.04 0.03 -9.82
N TYR A 26 -5.91 1.30 -9.42
CA TYR A 26 -4.92 1.70 -8.42
C TYR A 26 -5.22 1.12 -7.05
N ASN A 27 -6.49 1.09 -6.62
CA ASN A 27 -6.84 0.50 -5.33
C ASN A 27 -6.67 -1.01 -5.32
N TYR A 28 -6.97 -1.70 -6.43
CA TYR A 28 -6.74 -3.13 -6.56
C TYR A 28 -5.24 -3.45 -6.44
N GLU A 29 -4.40 -2.82 -7.25
CA GLU A 29 -2.96 -3.08 -7.28
C GLU A 29 -2.29 -2.71 -5.94
N THR A 30 -2.64 -1.56 -5.36
CA THR A 30 -2.05 -1.13 -4.08
C THR A 30 -2.51 -1.99 -2.91
N THR A 31 -3.78 -2.39 -2.85
CA THR A 31 -4.29 -3.27 -1.79
C THR A 31 -3.65 -4.66 -1.88
N LYS A 32 -3.54 -5.20 -3.10
CA LYS A 32 -2.87 -6.50 -3.33
C LYS A 32 -1.40 -6.45 -2.89
N LEU A 33 -0.70 -5.37 -3.23
CA LEU A 33 0.69 -5.17 -2.78
C LEU A 33 0.79 -5.01 -1.26
N ALA A 34 -0.12 -4.28 -0.63
CA ALA A 34 -0.16 -4.07 0.82
C ALA A 34 -0.38 -5.41 1.56
N ILE A 35 -1.32 -6.24 1.10
CA ILE A 35 -1.56 -7.57 1.67
C ILE A 35 -0.33 -8.45 1.49
N LYS A 36 0.27 -8.48 0.29
CA LYS A 36 1.51 -9.24 0.06
C LYS A 36 2.59 -8.85 1.05
N ARG A 37 2.86 -7.54 1.18
CA ARG A 37 3.86 -6.99 2.11
C ARG A 37 3.57 -7.32 3.57
N ALA A 38 2.30 -7.24 3.99
CA ALA A 38 1.90 -7.57 5.35
C ALA A 38 2.13 -9.06 5.67
N ILE A 39 1.83 -9.95 4.71
CA ILE A 39 2.02 -11.40 4.87
C ILE A 39 3.51 -11.76 4.83
N THR A 40 4.30 -11.14 3.95
CA THR A 40 5.73 -11.45 3.80
C THR A 40 6.64 -10.70 4.77
N GLY A 41 6.13 -9.71 5.51
CA GLY A 41 6.92 -8.88 6.41
C GLY A 41 7.87 -7.92 5.69
N GLU A 42 7.47 -7.43 4.51
CA GLU A 42 8.30 -6.59 3.65
C GLU A 42 7.84 -5.12 3.59
N PRO A 43 8.76 -4.14 3.55
CA PRO A 43 10.19 -4.29 3.75
C PRO A 43 10.52 -4.59 5.22
N THR A 44 11.64 -5.27 5.45
CA THR A 44 12.19 -5.41 6.79
C THR A 44 12.68 -4.05 7.32
N VAL A 45 12.85 -3.94 8.64
CA VAL A 45 13.41 -2.74 9.28
C VAL A 45 14.79 -2.39 8.70
N GLY A 46 15.64 -3.40 8.50
CA GLY A 46 16.98 -3.21 7.93
C GLY A 46 16.94 -2.64 6.50
N GLU A 47 16.06 -3.17 5.66
CA GLU A 47 15.87 -2.66 4.29
C GLU A 47 15.31 -1.25 4.26
N ALA A 48 14.36 -0.94 5.15
CA ALA A 48 13.79 0.40 5.27
C ALA A 48 14.87 1.42 5.66
N LEU A 49 15.70 1.09 6.66
CA LEU A 49 16.81 1.96 7.10
C LEU A 49 17.86 2.14 6.00
N ALA A 50 18.23 1.08 5.28
CA ALA A 50 19.20 1.14 4.20
C ALA A 50 18.75 2.02 3.01
N ARG A 51 17.44 2.22 2.84
CA ARG A 51 16.86 3.03 1.75
C ARG A 51 16.50 4.44 2.18
N LYS A 52 16.54 4.76 3.48
CA LYS A 52 16.05 6.02 4.07
C LYS A 52 16.56 7.26 3.33
N ASP A 53 17.86 7.35 3.08
CA ASP A 53 18.47 8.56 2.51
C ASP A 53 18.26 8.69 0.99
N LYS A 54 17.90 7.59 0.32
CA LYS A 54 17.62 7.56 -1.13
C LYS A 54 16.14 7.77 -1.44
N ALA A 55 15.26 7.49 -0.48
CA ALA A 55 13.83 7.67 -0.63
C ALA A 55 13.49 9.17 -0.62
N LYS A 56 12.73 9.63 -1.62
CA LYS A 56 12.23 11.00 -1.68
C LYS A 56 10.77 11.02 -1.29
N HIS A 57 10.43 11.77 -0.25
CA HIS A 57 9.05 12.01 0.10
C HIS A 57 8.48 13.12 -0.80
N PRO A 58 7.32 12.95 -1.45
CA PRO A 58 6.77 13.93 -2.38
C PRO A 58 6.45 15.31 -1.78
N PHE A 59 6.37 15.41 -0.45
CA PHE A 59 6.03 16.64 0.28
C PHE A 59 7.09 17.06 1.32
N ALA A 60 8.31 16.52 1.25
CA ALA A 60 9.42 16.88 2.15
C ALA A 60 10.48 17.75 1.45
#